data_AF-A0A931U7S9-F1
#
_entry.id   AF-A0A931U7S9-F1
#
_cell.length_a   1.000
_cell.length_b   1.000
_cell.length_c   1.000
_cell.angle_alpha   90.00
_cell.angle_beta   90.00
_cell.angle_gamma   90.00
#
_symmetry.space_group_name_H-M   'P 1'
#
loop_
_entity.id
_entity.type
_entity.pdbx_description
1 polymer ?
#
loop_
_entity_poly.entity_id
_entity_poly.type
_entity_poly.pdbx_seq_one_letter_code
_entity_poly.pdbx_strand_id
1 'polypeptide(L)'
;MKLLRSRGFTMIELLIVIGVLGILATGLLAAVDPFEQLKKARDTNNRQAAVSLQTAFIRYYATHGQLPWDLATLPDADCAPSLFGAGRAVGSLVNVAGMKDCVTLLENDGELKSGFVTALGDVVAGSMNVNSPTVGSATVCFPVSSKAIFAESNTKFTISGADRTAEDPPACTDASKAALSGQKVSDNPPSCYLCIK
;
A
#
# COMPACT_ATOMS: atom_id res chain seq x y z
N MET A 1 4.58 -17.54 63.96
CA MET A 1 4.64 -16.89 62.62
C MET A 1 4.29 -15.42 62.78
N LYS A 2 5.21 -14.50 62.50
CA LYS A 2 4.95 -13.05 62.53
C LYS A 2 4.09 -12.69 61.31
N LEU A 3 2.81 -12.38 61.54
CA LEU A 3 1.92 -11.82 60.52
C LEU A 3 2.37 -10.39 60.22
N LEU A 4 2.96 -10.18 59.04
CA LEU A 4 3.33 -8.85 58.54
C LEU A 4 2.04 -8.06 58.27
N ARG A 5 1.85 -6.97 59.00
CA ARG A 5 0.68 -6.08 58.89
C ARG A 5 0.69 -5.38 57.53
N SER A 6 -0.20 -5.81 56.62
CA SER A 6 -0.44 -5.13 55.36
C SER A 6 -1.01 -3.73 55.64
N ARG A 7 -0.30 -2.68 55.22
CA ARG A 7 -0.80 -1.30 55.24
C ARG A 7 -1.67 -1.11 54.00
N GLY A 8 -2.98 -0.93 54.20
CA GLY A 8 -3.91 -0.61 53.13
C GLY A 8 -3.68 0.80 52.59
N PHE A 9 -3.90 0.99 51.28
CA PHE A 9 -3.93 2.30 50.64
C PHE A 9 -5.07 3.15 51.22
N THR A 10 -4.82 4.43 51.47
CA THR A 10 -5.87 5.36 51.89
C THR A 10 -6.77 5.72 50.70
N MET A 11 -8.05 6.03 50.98
CA MET A 11 -8.98 6.45 49.92
C MET A 11 -8.50 7.73 49.21
N ILE A 12 -7.80 8.62 49.94
CA ILE A 12 -7.27 9.87 49.36
C ILE A 12 -6.09 9.61 48.42
N GLU A 13 -5.23 8.64 48.73
CA GLU A 13 -4.13 8.25 47.84
C GLU A 13 -4.68 7.69 46.52
N LEU A 14 -5.72 6.85 46.56
CA LEU A 14 -6.35 6.36 45.33
C LEU A 14 -7.01 7.48 44.52
N LEU A 15 -7.66 8.45 45.19
CA LEU A 15 -8.29 9.59 44.53
C LEU A 15 -7.28 10.49 43.80
N ILE A 16 -6.14 10.77 44.44
CA ILE A 16 -5.09 11.58 43.82
C ILE A 16 -4.49 10.83 42.62
N VAL A 17 -4.26 9.52 42.74
CA VAL A 17 -3.67 8.72 41.66
C VAL A 17 -4.56 8.71 40.43
N ILE A 18 -5.87 8.47 40.56
CA ILE A 18 -6.77 8.51 39.40
C ILE A 18 -6.89 9.92 38.81
N GLY A 19 -6.79 10.96 39.65
CA GLY A 19 -6.75 12.35 39.20
C GLY A 19 -5.52 12.67 38.36
N VAL A 20 -4.33 12.27 38.83
CA VAL A 20 -3.07 12.45 38.10
C VAL A 20 -3.03 11.60 36.82
N LEU A 21 -3.47 10.34 36.89
CA LEU A 21 -3.58 9.48 35.72
C LEU A 21 -4.54 10.06 34.66
N GLY A 22 -5.64 10.67 35.09
CA GLY A 22 -6.57 11.35 34.19
C GLY A 22 -5.93 12.50 33.41
N ILE A 23 -5.17 13.35 34.10
CA ILE A 23 -4.48 14.51 33.48
C ILE A 23 -3.35 14.04 32.54
N LEU A 24 -2.57 13.04 32.94
CA LEU A 24 -1.50 12.51 32.09
C LEU A 24 -2.05 11.80 30.85
N ALA A 25 -3.14 11.06 30.99
CA ALA A 25 -3.78 10.37 29.87
C ALA A 25 -4.34 11.34 28.83
N THR A 26 -4.99 12.43 29.24
CA THR A 26 -5.49 13.44 28.30
C THR A 26 -4.36 14.21 27.61
N GLY A 27 -3.29 14.55 28.34
CA GLY A 27 -2.10 15.18 27.77
C GLY A 27 -1.41 14.31 26.72
N LEU A 28 -1.31 13.00 26.96
CA LEU A 28 -0.72 12.04 26.01
C LEU A 28 -1.54 11.93 24.71
N LEU A 29 -2.86 11.85 24.82
CA LEU A 29 -3.76 11.80 23.66
C LEU A 29 -3.76 13.12 22.86
N ALA A 30 -3.45 14.25 23.48
CA ALA A 30 -3.29 15.52 22.77
C ALA A 30 -1.96 15.60 21.99
N ALA A 31 -0.92 14.91 22.46
CA ALA A 31 0.40 14.92 21.83
C ALA A 31 0.54 13.90 20.67
N VAL A 32 -0.29 12.86 20.67
CA VAL A 32 -0.24 11.77 19.69
C VAL A 32 -1.53 11.74 18.87
N ASP A 33 -1.42 11.77 17.55
CA ASP A 33 -2.56 11.46 16.65
C ASP A 33 -2.61 9.93 16.43
N PRO A 34 -3.47 9.18 17.16
CA PRO A 34 -3.55 7.73 17.01
C PRO A 34 -4.03 7.32 15.62
N PHE A 35 -4.83 8.14 14.95
CA PHE A 35 -5.33 7.85 13.62
C PHE A 35 -4.23 7.96 12.57
N GLU A 36 -3.32 8.92 12.71
CA GLU A 36 -2.16 9.04 11.84
C GLU A 36 -1.21 7.83 12.00
N GLN A 37 -1.00 7.34 13.22
CA GLN A 37 -0.19 6.13 13.45
C GLN A 37 -0.81 4.88 12.81
N LEU A 38 -2.13 4.72 12.89
CA LEU A 38 -2.84 3.62 12.23
C LEU A 38 -2.73 3.70 10.70
N LYS A 39 -2.86 4.91 10.13
CA LYS A 39 -2.65 5.13 8.69
C LYS A 39 -1.23 4.77 8.27
N LYS A 40 -0.23 5.20 9.05
CA LYS A 40 1.18 4.89 8.79
C LYS A 40 1.45 3.39 8.83
N ALA A 41 0.87 2.68 9.79
CA ALA A 41 1.01 1.22 9.88
C ALA A 41 0.39 0.52 8.64
N ARG A 42 -0.81 0.95 8.22
CA ARG A 42 -1.47 0.43 7.01
C ARG A 42 -0.66 0.69 5.74
N ASP A 43 -0.21 1.91 5.54
CA ASP A 43 0.58 2.28 4.36
C ASP A 43 1.94 1.54 4.33
N THR A 44 2.52 1.25 5.52
CA THR A 44 3.71 0.40 5.63
C THR A 44 3.41 -1.03 5.17
N ASN A 45 2.29 -1.60 5.58
CA ASN A 45 1.86 -2.93 5.11
C ASN A 45 1.61 -2.93 3.60
N ASN A 46 0.96 -1.90 3.06
CA ASN A 46 0.75 -1.74 1.62
C ASN A 46 2.07 -1.63 0.86
N ARG A 47 3.07 -0.92 1.41
CA ARG A 47 4.42 -0.84 0.83
C ARG A 47 5.07 -2.23 0.77
N GLN A 48 5.01 -2.99 1.86
CA GLN A 48 5.60 -4.34 1.89
C GLN A 48 4.91 -5.28 0.90
N ALA A 49 3.59 -5.17 0.75
CA ALA A 49 2.85 -5.88 -0.27
C ALA A 49 3.30 -5.50 -1.68
N ALA A 50 3.41 -4.20 -1.97
CA ALA A 50 3.86 -3.71 -3.27
C ALA A 50 5.29 -4.17 -3.60
N VAL A 51 6.19 -4.16 -2.62
CA VAL A 51 7.56 -4.69 -2.77
C VAL A 51 7.54 -6.19 -3.04
N SER A 52 6.76 -6.96 -2.29
CA SER A 52 6.64 -8.42 -2.49
C SER A 52 6.14 -8.75 -3.90
N LEU A 53 5.14 -8.01 -4.37
CA LEU A 53 4.57 -8.18 -5.70
C LEU A 53 5.58 -7.80 -6.81
N GLN A 54 6.23 -6.64 -6.70
CA GLN A 54 7.27 -6.22 -7.64
C GLN A 54 8.39 -7.26 -7.72
N THR A 55 8.87 -7.71 -6.57
CA THR A 55 9.99 -8.66 -6.51
C THR A 55 9.59 -10.01 -7.10
N ALA A 56 8.36 -10.47 -6.89
CA ALA A 56 7.84 -11.68 -7.52
C ALA A 56 7.84 -11.58 -9.05
N PHE A 57 7.39 -10.46 -9.62
CA PHE A 57 7.44 -10.24 -11.07
C PHE A 57 8.87 -10.24 -11.62
N ILE A 58 9.79 -9.56 -10.94
CA ILE A 58 11.19 -9.49 -11.38
C ILE A 58 11.89 -10.85 -11.28
N ARG A 59 11.60 -11.64 -10.23
CA ARG A 59 12.14 -12.99 -10.09
C ARG A 59 11.58 -13.94 -11.16
N TYR A 60 10.28 -13.88 -11.41
CA TYR A 60 9.65 -14.63 -12.49
C TYR A 60 10.28 -14.29 -13.85
N TYR A 61 10.52 -13.00 -14.14
CA TYR A 61 11.23 -12.59 -15.35
C TYR A 61 12.65 -13.16 -15.41
N ALA A 62 13.38 -13.18 -14.29
CA ALA A 62 14.74 -13.73 -14.23
C ALA A 62 14.78 -15.24 -14.49
N THR A 63 13.73 -16.00 -14.15
CA THR A 63 13.66 -17.45 -14.35
C THR A 63 13.07 -17.84 -15.71
N HIS A 64 12.06 -17.11 -16.18
CA HIS A 64 11.30 -17.45 -17.40
C HIS A 64 11.70 -16.62 -18.63
N GLY A 65 12.44 -15.52 -18.46
CA GLY A 65 12.83 -14.61 -19.55
C GLY A 65 11.69 -13.73 -20.07
N GLN A 66 10.50 -13.80 -19.46
CA GLN A 66 9.30 -13.06 -19.83
C GLN A 66 8.43 -12.83 -18.59
N LEU A 67 7.62 -11.78 -18.59
CA LEU A 67 6.70 -11.52 -17.48
C LEU A 67 5.41 -12.35 -17.64
N PRO A 68 4.62 -12.56 -16.57
CA PRO A 68 3.41 -13.38 -16.65
C PRO A 68 2.43 -12.89 -17.72
N TRP A 69 2.34 -11.57 -17.91
CA TRP A 69 1.49 -10.96 -18.95
C TRP A 69 2.04 -11.05 -20.37
N ASP A 70 3.28 -11.51 -20.57
CA ASP A 70 3.85 -11.72 -21.91
C ASP A 70 3.55 -13.13 -22.45
N LEU A 71 2.91 -13.99 -21.63
CA LEU A 71 2.57 -15.37 -22.01
C LEU A 71 1.46 -15.39 -23.07
N ALA A 72 1.79 -15.90 -24.25
CA ALA A 72 0.84 -16.04 -25.38
C ALA A 72 -0.24 -17.13 -25.17
N THR A 73 -0.09 -17.98 -24.15
CA THR A 73 -0.92 -19.18 -23.93
C THR A 73 -1.95 -19.01 -22.80
N LEU A 74 -1.99 -17.84 -22.15
CA LEU A 74 -2.98 -17.63 -21.09
C LEU A 74 -4.35 -17.35 -21.72
N PRO A 75 -5.42 -18.02 -21.25
CA PRO A 75 -6.77 -17.67 -21.67
C PRO A 75 -7.03 -16.21 -21.24
N ASP A 76 -7.29 -15.34 -22.22
CA ASP A 76 -7.60 -13.92 -22.01
C ASP A 76 -8.67 -13.75 -20.92
N ALA A 77 -8.28 -13.19 -19.77
CA ALA A 77 -9.14 -12.35 -18.95
C ALA A 77 -8.32 -11.39 -18.09
N ASP A 78 -7.38 -11.90 -17.27
CA ASP A 78 -6.77 -11.09 -16.21
C ASP A 78 -5.22 -11.10 -16.22
N CYS A 79 -4.59 -11.73 -17.22
CA CYS A 79 -3.13 -11.78 -17.35
C CYS A 79 -2.63 -11.65 -18.79
N ALA A 80 -3.34 -10.87 -19.60
CA ALA A 80 -3.06 -10.78 -21.03
C ALA A 80 -2.08 -9.65 -21.38
N PRO A 81 -1.27 -9.80 -22.44
CA PRO A 81 -0.38 -8.76 -22.97
C PRO A 81 -1.15 -7.56 -23.52
N SER A 82 -2.45 -7.71 -23.83
CA SER A 82 -3.36 -6.60 -24.19
C SER A 82 -3.52 -5.57 -23.06
N LEU A 83 -3.10 -5.93 -21.84
CA LEU A 83 -3.04 -5.04 -20.70
C LEU A 83 -1.68 -4.33 -20.54
N PHE A 84 -0.65 -4.62 -21.33
CA PHE A 84 0.66 -3.97 -21.18
C PHE A 84 1.38 -3.69 -22.52
N GLY A 85 0.78 -4.07 -23.66
CA GLY A 85 1.38 -3.99 -25.00
C GLY A 85 0.94 -2.80 -25.87
N ALA A 86 1.63 -2.64 -27.00
CA ALA A 86 1.35 -1.68 -28.06
C ALA A 86 -0.02 -1.99 -28.71
N GLY A 87 -1.06 -1.36 -28.19
CA GLY A 87 -2.46 -1.68 -28.52
C GLY A 87 -3.44 -1.29 -27.41
N ARG A 88 -2.95 -0.99 -26.20
CA ARG A 88 -3.76 -0.32 -25.19
C ARG A 88 -4.19 1.08 -25.63
N ALA A 89 -5.44 1.42 -25.31
CA ALA A 89 -5.81 2.80 -25.09
C ALA A 89 -4.94 3.35 -23.93
N VAL A 90 -4.17 4.40 -24.21
CA VAL A 90 -3.40 5.14 -23.20
C VAL A 90 -4.35 5.49 -22.04
N GLY A 91 -4.05 5.01 -20.82
CA GLY A 91 -4.87 5.24 -19.62
C GLY A 91 -5.64 4.02 -19.08
N SER A 92 -5.59 2.86 -19.71
CA SER A 92 -6.04 1.62 -19.06
C SER A 92 -5.01 1.25 -17.97
N LEU A 93 -5.46 0.99 -16.75
CA LEU A 93 -4.62 0.65 -15.60
C LEU A 93 -5.12 -0.67 -15.06
N VAL A 94 -4.22 -1.61 -14.77
CA VAL A 94 -4.61 -2.87 -14.16
C VAL A 94 -4.29 -2.80 -12.68
N ASN A 95 -5.31 -3.00 -11.87
CA ASN A 95 -5.12 -3.14 -10.43
C ASN A 95 -4.83 -4.60 -10.06
N VAL A 96 -4.25 -4.81 -8.88
CA VAL A 96 -3.88 -6.15 -8.39
C VAL A 96 -5.11 -7.06 -8.26
N ALA A 97 -6.27 -6.50 -7.93
CA ALA A 97 -7.52 -7.26 -7.86
C ALA A 97 -7.98 -7.81 -9.22
N GLY A 98 -7.74 -7.07 -10.31
CA GLY A 98 -8.11 -7.42 -11.67
C GLY A 98 -7.06 -8.21 -12.44
N MET A 99 -5.94 -8.61 -11.82
CA MET A 99 -4.92 -9.45 -12.44
C MET A 99 -4.78 -10.83 -11.77
N LYS A 100 -5.91 -11.41 -11.38
CA LYS A 100 -5.97 -12.61 -10.55
C LYS A 100 -5.18 -13.78 -11.15
N ASP A 101 -5.23 -13.96 -12.47
CA ASP A 101 -4.52 -15.05 -13.14
C ASP A 101 -3.00 -14.85 -13.09
N CYS A 102 -2.49 -13.63 -13.30
CA CYS A 102 -1.06 -13.32 -13.16
C CYS A 102 -0.57 -13.60 -11.75
N VAL A 103 -1.34 -13.20 -10.75
CA VAL A 103 -0.96 -13.44 -9.35
C VAL A 103 -1.01 -14.93 -9.04
N THR A 104 -2.02 -15.65 -9.52
CA THR A 104 -2.14 -17.11 -9.34
C THR A 104 -0.96 -17.85 -9.99
N LEU A 105 -0.47 -17.39 -11.14
CA LEU A 105 0.73 -17.95 -11.77
C LEU A 105 1.97 -17.76 -10.90
N LEU A 106 2.19 -16.54 -10.38
CA LEU A 106 3.31 -16.28 -9.46
C LEU A 106 3.21 -17.12 -8.18
N GLU A 107 1.99 -17.34 -7.68
CA GLU A 107 1.75 -18.20 -6.52
C GLU A 107 2.08 -19.67 -6.80
N ASN A 108 1.70 -20.17 -7.98
CA ASN A 108 1.97 -21.55 -8.39
C ASN A 108 3.46 -21.80 -8.70
N ASP A 109 4.15 -20.80 -9.24
CA ASP A 109 5.59 -20.85 -9.51
C ASP A 109 6.45 -20.70 -8.24
N GLY A 110 5.83 -20.34 -7.11
CA GLY A 110 6.49 -20.16 -5.82
C GLY A 110 7.16 -18.80 -5.65
N GLU A 111 6.95 -17.87 -6.58
CA GLU A 111 7.49 -16.51 -6.53
C GLU A 111 6.70 -15.59 -5.59
N LEU A 112 5.44 -15.92 -5.33
CA LEU A 112 4.57 -15.22 -4.41
C LEU A 112 3.86 -16.19 -3.46
N LYS A 113 3.52 -15.74 -2.25
CA LYS A 113 2.82 -16.57 -1.26
C LYS A 113 1.39 -16.84 -1.71
N SER A 114 0.94 -18.10 -1.65
CA SER A 114 -0.44 -18.49 -1.97
C SER A 114 -1.50 -17.68 -1.20
N GLY A 115 -2.54 -17.21 -1.89
CA GLY A 115 -3.62 -16.41 -1.30
C GLY A 115 -3.22 -14.96 -0.98
N PHE A 116 -2.20 -14.43 -1.65
CA PHE A 116 -1.67 -13.08 -1.42
C PHE A 116 -2.76 -12.02 -1.61
N VAL A 117 -3.50 -12.05 -2.73
CA VAL A 117 -4.56 -11.07 -3.02
C VAL A 117 -5.67 -11.12 -1.98
N THR A 118 -6.05 -12.33 -1.54
CA THR A 118 -7.04 -12.51 -0.47
C THR A 118 -6.55 -11.93 0.86
N ALA A 119 -5.26 -12.09 1.17
CA ALA A 119 -4.66 -11.52 2.38
C ALA A 119 -4.56 -9.99 2.34
N LEU A 120 -4.44 -9.39 1.15
CA LEU A 120 -4.51 -7.93 0.98
C LEU A 120 -5.93 -7.38 1.15
N GLY A 121 -6.92 -8.15 0.71
CA GLY A 121 -8.31 -7.71 0.65
C GLY A 121 -8.60 -6.83 -0.57
N ASP A 122 -9.82 -6.93 -1.10
CA ASP A 122 -10.22 -6.37 -2.39
C ASP A 122 -10.04 -4.86 -2.52
N VAL A 123 -10.21 -4.12 -1.42
CA VAL A 123 -10.02 -2.65 -1.41
C VAL A 123 -8.56 -2.29 -1.64
N VAL A 124 -7.64 -2.98 -0.96
CA VAL A 124 -6.20 -2.71 -1.06
C VAL A 124 -5.69 -3.20 -2.41
N ALA A 125 -6.03 -4.43 -2.79
CA ALA A 125 -5.66 -4.99 -4.09
C ALA A 125 -6.24 -4.17 -5.26
N GLY A 126 -7.47 -3.67 -5.14
CA GLY A 126 -8.07 -2.79 -6.14
C GLY A 126 -7.45 -1.40 -6.21
N SER A 127 -6.65 -1.02 -5.20
CA SER A 127 -5.97 0.28 -5.13
C SER A 127 -4.51 0.27 -5.58
N MET A 128 -3.90 -0.92 -5.63
CA MET A 128 -2.55 -1.13 -6.14
C MET A 128 -2.62 -1.33 -7.64
N ASN A 129 -1.86 -0.56 -8.40
CA ASN A 129 -1.78 -0.65 -9.85
C ASN A 129 -0.40 -1.14 -10.26
N VAL A 130 -0.37 -2.02 -11.26
CA VAL A 130 0.88 -2.51 -11.83
C VAL A 130 1.03 -1.89 -13.22
N ASN A 131 2.24 -1.46 -13.53
CA ASN A 131 2.64 -1.00 -14.85
C ASN A 131 3.99 -1.60 -15.24
N SER A 132 4.23 -1.79 -16.54
CA SER A 132 5.48 -2.31 -17.10
C SER A 132 5.94 -1.38 -18.22
N PRO A 133 6.62 -0.25 -17.90
CA PRO A 133 6.99 0.75 -18.90
C PRO A 133 8.00 0.23 -19.94
N THR A 134 8.82 -0.76 -19.58
CA THR A 134 9.76 -1.45 -20.48
C THR A 134 9.66 -2.96 -20.29
N VAL A 135 10.13 -3.72 -21.28
CA VAL A 135 10.24 -5.19 -21.16
C VAL A 135 11.08 -5.54 -19.93
N GLY A 136 10.61 -6.51 -19.14
CA GLY A 136 11.29 -6.96 -17.92
C GLY A 136 11.24 -5.98 -16.73
N SER A 137 10.41 -4.95 -16.79
CA SER A 137 10.19 -4.02 -15.66
C SER A 137 8.80 -4.21 -15.06
N ALA A 138 8.69 -4.10 -13.74
CA ALA A 138 7.41 -4.12 -13.05
C ALA A 138 7.38 -2.99 -12.01
N THR A 139 6.51 -2.01 -12.22
CA THR A 139 6.28 -0.90 -11.32
C THR A 139 4.94 -1.10 -10.61
N VAL A 140 4.93 -1.05 -9.28
CA VAL A 140 3.71 -1.19 -8.47
C VAL A 140 3.43 0.12 -7.74
N CYS A 141 2.32 0.77 -8.07
CA CYS A 141 1.91 2.06 -7.53
C CYS A 141 0.68 1.92 -6.63
N PHE A 142 0.67 2.59 -5.48
CA PHE A 142 -0.45 2.54 -4.55
C PHE A 142 -0.67 3.89 -3.83
N PRO A 143 -1.92 4.19 -3.42
CA PRO A 143 -2.24 5.42 -2.71
C PRO A 143 -1.74 5.37 -1.27
N VAL A 144 -1.22 6.50 -0.78
CA VAL A 144 -0.75 6.67 0.60
C VAL A 144 -1.74 7.54 1.37
N SER A 145 -2.12 7.10 2.57
CA SER A 145 -3.14 7.76 3.38
C SER A 145 -2.59 8.58 4.55
N SER A 146 -1.42 8.22 5.06
CA SER A 146 -0.69 8.91 6.12
C SER A 146 -0.01 10.16 5.60
N LYS A 147 -0.02 11.22 6.41
CA LYS A 147 0.74 12.45 6.17
C LYS A 147 2.24 12.17 6.19
N ALA A 148 2.70 11.35 7.12
CA ALA A 148 4.13 11.08 7.28
C ALA A 148 4.77 10.40 6.05
N ILE A 149 4.12 9.38 5.48
CA ILE A 149 4.65 8.69 4.29
C ILE A 149 4.42 9.51 3.03
N PHE A 150 3.33 10.29 2.98
CA PHE A 150 3.07 11.17 1.84
C PHE A 150 4.08 12.32 1.70
N ALA A 151 4.73 12.71 2.80
CA ALA A 151 5.80 13.71 2.79
C ALA A 151 7.15 13.15 2.28
N GLU A 152 7.26 11.85 2.01
CA GLU A 152 8.49 11.26 1.47
C GLU A 152 8.71 11.65 0.00
N SER A 153 9.96 11.62 -0.47
CA SER A 153 10.29 11.93 -1.88
C SER A 153 9.71 10.93 -2.90
N ASN A 154 9.22 9.78 -2.44
CA ASN A 154 8.76 8.68 -3.27
C ASN A 154 7.24 8.70 -3.53
N THR A 155 6.51 9.67 -2.99
CA THR A 155 5.07 9.91 -3.21
C THR A 155 4.84 11.02 -4.24
N LYS A 156 5.48 10.87 -5.40
CA LYS A 156 5.53 11.87 -6.47
C LYS A 156 5.06 11.36 -7.83
N PHE A 157 4.50 10.15 -7.86
CA PHE A 157 4.21 9.48 -9.10
C PHE A 157 2.73 9.53 -9.46
N THR A 158 2.44 9.45 -10.76
CA THR A 158 1.12 9.09 -11.28
C THR A 158 0.80 7.64 -10.92
N ILE A 159 -0.45 7.23 -11.12
CA ILE A 159 -0.87 5.83 -10.95
C ILE A 159 -0.14 4.84 -11.85
N SER A 160 0.42 5.33 -12.97
CA SER A 160 1.23 4.56 -13.93
C SER A 160 2.74 4.61 -13.60
N GLY A 161 3.16 5.35 -12.59
CA GLY A 161 4.58 5.45 -12.21
C GLY A 161 5.38 6.51 -12.96
N ALA A 162 4.72 7.41 -13.71
CA ALA A 162 5.36 8.58 -14.29
C ALA A 162 5.63 9.62 -13.18
N ASP A 163 6.78 10.31 -13.24
CA ASP A 163 7.17 11.30 -12.24
C ASP A 163 6.40 12.62 -12.47
N ARG A 164 5.73 13.12 -11.43
CA ARG A 164 4.99 14.40 -11.48
C ARG A 164 5.82 15.60 -11.05
N THR A 165 7.10 15.45 -10.68
CA THR A 165 7.93 16.61 -10.29
C THR A 165 8.20 17.58 -11.43
N ALA A 166 7.99 17.15 -12.67
CA ALA A 166 8.12 18.00 -13.86
C ALA A 166 6.80 18.72 -14.22
N GLU A 167 5.71 18.50 -13.48
CA GLU A 167 4.43 19.20 -13.68
C GLU A 167 4.45 20.57 -12.99
N ASP A 168 3.89 21.59 -13.64
CA ASP A 168 3.76 22.95 -13.10
C ASP A 168 2.28 23.28 -12.84
N PRO A 169 1.85 23.52 -11.58
CA PRO A 169 2.64 23.46 -10.34
C PRO A 169 2.94 22.00 -9.90
N PRO A 170 3.92 21.77 -9.01
CA PRO A 170 4.24 20.42 -8.51
C PRO A 170 2.97 19.78 -7.93
N ALA A 171 2.53 18.69 -8.58
CA ALA A 171 1.18 18.16 -8.40
C ALA A 171 0.93 17.58 -7.00
N CYS A 172 1.99 17.24 -6.26
CA CYS A 172 1.89 16.46 -5.03
C CYS A 172 1.84 17.34 -3.77
N THR A 173 0.66 17.87 -3.49
CA THR A 173 0.32 18.54 -2.21
C THR A 173 -0.62 17.65 -1.37
N ASP A 174 -0.86 17.98 -0.11
CA ASP A 174 -1.82 17.23 0.73
C ASP A 174 -3.21 17.09 0.09
N ALA A 175 -3.61 18.03 -0.78
CA ALA A 175 -4.88 18.01 -1.52
C ALA A 175 -4.91 16.98 -2.67
N SER A 176 -3.74 16.51 -3.12
CA SER A 176 -3.57 15.52 -4.19
C SER A 176 -3.43 14.08 -3.67
N LYS A 177 -3.70 13.85 -2.38
CA LYS A 177 -3.70 12.50 -1.80
C LYS A 177 -4.77 11.65 -2.47
N ALA A 178 -4.33 10.62 -3.17
CA ALA A 178 -5.22 9.62 -3.73
C ALA A 178 -6.06 8.98 -2.62
N ALA A 179 -7.39 9.00 -2.79
CA ALA A 179 -8.28 8.30 -1.88
C ALA A 179 -8.16 6.77 -2.08
N LEU A 180 -8.13 6.02 -0.99
CA LEU A 180 -8.38 4.58 -1.01
C LEU A 180 -9.88 4.35 -1.26
N SER A 181 -10.31 4.48 -2.50
CA SER A 181 -11.67 4.11 -2.92
C SER A 181 -11.62 2.69 -3.46
N GLY A 182 -12.45 1.80 -2.90
CA GLY A 182 -12.59 0.44 -3.37
C GLY A 182 -12.81 0.40 -4.88
N GLN A 183 -11.89 -0.26 -5.58
CA GLN A 183 -11.95 -0.73 -6.97
C GLN A 183 -11.58 0.18 -8.14
N LYS A 184 -11.51 1.51 -8.05
CA LYS A 184 -10.88 2.30 -9.14
C LYS A 184 -10.12 3.48 -8.60
N VAL A 185 -8.81 3.31 -8.52
CA VAL A 185 -7.92 4.43 -8.36
C VAL A 185 -7.78 5.09 -9.74
N SER A 186 -8.04 6.39 -9.78
CA SER A 186 -8.10 7.20 -10.98
C SER A 186 -7.09 8.34 -10.83
N ASP A 187 -6.33 8.61 -11.88
CA ASP A 187 -5.49 9.82 -12.00
C ASP A 187 -6.30 11.10 -12.25
N ASN A 188 -7.63 11.01 -12.22
CA ASN A 188 -8.56 12.13 -12.30
C ASN A 188 -9.41 12.21 -11.02
N PRO A 189 -9.28 13.27 -10.19
CA PRO A 189 -8.34 14.39 -10.32
C PRO A 189 -6.87 13.96 -10.15
N PRO A 190 -5.88 14.77 -10.60
CA PRO A 190 -4.46 14.42 -10.53
C PRO A 190 -4.07 14.10 -9.08
N SER A 191 -3.78 12.82 -8.85
CA SER A 191 -3.48 12.27 -7.53
C SER A 191 -2.04 11.72 -7.51
N CYS A 192 -1.44 11.69 -6.33
CA CYS A 192 -0.07 11.23 -6.14
C CYS A 192 0.01 9.88 -5.44
N TYR A 193 0.89 9.04 -5.96
CA TYR A 193 1.08 7.65 -5.59
C TYR A 193 2.52 7.41 -5.13
N LEU A 194 2.67 6.41 -4.27
CA LEU A 194 3.96 5.79 -4.03
C LEU A 194 4.15 4.63 -4.99
N CYS A 195 5.25 4.62 -5.72
CA CYS A 195 5.57 3.53 -6.64
C CYS A 195 6.86 2.81 -6.26
N ILE A 196 6.80 1.49 -6.30
CA ILE A 196 7.96 0.59 -6.23
C ILE A 196 8.34 0.26 -7.67
N LYS A 197 9.61 0.50 -8.03
CA LYS A 197 10.17 0.24 -9.36
C LYS A 197 11.23 -0.84 -9.25
#